data_AF-A0A7H4MTZ6-F1
#
_entry.id   AF-A0A7H4MTZ6-F1
#
_cell.length_a   1.000
_cell.length_b   1.000
_cell.length_c   1.000
_cell.angle_alpha   90.00
_cell.angle_beta   90.00
_cell.angle_gamma   90.00
#
_symmetry.space_group_name_H-M   'P 1'
#
loop_
_entity.id
_entity.type
_entity.pdbx_description
1 polymer ?
#
loop_
_entity_poly.entity_id
_entity_poly.type
_entity_poly.pdbx_seq_one_letter_code
_entity_poly.pdbx_strand_id
1 'polypeptide(L)' 'MEAETGETILDAALRSGIEIEHACEKSCACTTCHCIVREGFDSLAESTEDEDDMLDKAWGLSPTAV' A
#
# COMPACT_ATOMS: atom_id res chain seq x y z
N MET A 1 4.29 5.82 14.79
CA MET A 1 4.13 6.75 13.67
C MET A 1 2.67 7.15 13.62
N GLU A 2 2.39 8.40 13.28
CA GLU A 2 1.05 8.91 13.02
C GLU A 2 1.01 9.35 11.54
N ALA A 3 -0.12 9.13 10.89
CA ALA A 3 -0.37 9.56 9.52
C ALA A 3 -1.29 10.79 9.51
N GLU A 4 -1.08 11.69 8.57
CA GLU A 4 -1.96 12.84 8.37
C GLU A 4 -3.20 12.44 7.57
N THR A 5 -4.32 13.15 7.78
CA THR A 5 -5.53 12.92 6.99
C THR A 5 -5.24 13.18 5.50
N GLY A 6 -5.49 12.17 4.66
CA GLY A 6 -5.20 12.23 3.22
C GLY A 6 -3.79 11.78 2.83
N GLU A 7 -2.96 11.40 3.80
CA GLU A 7 -1.64 10.80 3.55
C GLU A 7 -1.80 9.29 3.26
N THR A 8 -1.00 8.77 2.32
CA THR A 8 -0.97 7.33 2.05
C THR A 8 -0.16 6.59 3.10
N ILE A 9 -0.40 5.28 3.28
CA ILE A 9 0.39 4.43 4.19
C ILE A 9 1.89 4.47 3.82
N LEU A 10 2.18 4.44 2.52
CA LEU A 10 3.54 4.52 1.98
C LEU A 10 4.21 5.85 2.33
N ASP A 11 3.52 6.98 2.16
CA ASP A 11 4.05 8.31 2.49
C ASP A 11 4.35 8.44 3.98
N ALA A 12 3.40 8.02 4.83
CA ALA A 12 3.58 8.03 6.27
C ALA A 12 4.81 7.22 6.67
N ALA A 13 4.95 5.99 6.14
CA ALA A 13 6.06 5.09 6.41
C ALA A 13 7.41 5.72 6.04
N LEU A 14 7.53 6.22 4.80
CA LEU A 14 8.76 6.85 4.31
C LEU A 14 9.11 8.10 5.13
N ARG A 15 8.14 8.97 5.44
CA ARG A 15 8.33 10.15 6.30
C ARG A 15 8.83 9.78 7.70
N SER A 16 8.41 8.63 8.20
CA SER A 16 8.83 8.11 9.51
C SER A 16 10.12 7.30 9.46
N GLY A 17 10.80 7.25 8.31
CA GLY A 17 12.06 6.53 8.12
C GLY A 17 11.93 5.01 8.01
N ILE A 18 10.72 4.51 7.76
CA ILE A 18 10.49 3.09 7.42
C ILE A 18 10.68 2.97 5.91
N GLU A 19 11.74 2.28 5.52
CA GLU A 19 12.02 2.02 4.11
C GLU A 19 11.07 0.96 3.57
N ILE A 20 10.28 1.34 2.56
CA ILE A 20 9.43 0.46 1.77
C ILE A 20 9.84 0.66 0.32
N GLU A 21 10.09 -0.43 -0.42
CA GLU A 21 10.43 -0.33 -1.83
C GLU A 21 9.25 0.20 -2.64
N HIS A 22 9.50 1.15 -3.54
CA HIS A 22 8.46 1.79 -4.36
C HIS A 22 9.02 2.04 -5.76
N ALA A 23 9.35 0.97 -6.47
CA ALA A 23 10.09 1.00 -7.72
C ALA A 23 9.41 1.84 -8.83
N CYS A 24 8.08 1.93 -8.79
CA CYS A 24 7.30 2.73 -9.75
C CYS A 24 7.11 4.20 -9.34
N GLU A 25 7.75 4.67 -8.26
CA GLU A 25 7.59 6.04 -7.75
C GLU A 25 6.12 6.39 -7.44
N LYS A 26 5.38 5.44 -6.85
CA LYS A 26 3.98 5.60 -6.40
C LYS A 26 2.96 5.79 -7.53
N SER A 27 3.29 5.31 -8.74
CA SER A 27 2.42 5.39 -9.92
C SER A 27 1.47 4.20 -10.12
N CYS A 28 1.33 3.32 -9.11
CA CYS A 28 0.54 2.08 -9.20
C CYS A 28 1.00 1.15 -10.36
N ALA A 29 2.31 1.07 -10.62
CA ALA A 29 2.88 0.26 -11.71
C ALA A 29 3.90 -0.80 -11.23
N CYS A 30 3.97 -1.07 -9.93
CA CYS A 30 4.73 -2.16 -9.34
C CYS A 30 4.01 -2.70 -8.09
N THR A 31 4.50 -3.80 -7.52
CA THR A 31 3.96 -4.39 -6.28
C THR A 31 4.94 -4.30 -5.11
N THR A 32 6.00 -3.49 -5.22
CA THR A 32 7.07 -3.47 -4.22
C THR A 32 6.66 -2.77 -2.93
N CYS A 33 5.65 -1.90 -2.98
CA CYS A 33 5.11 -1.21 -1.83
C CYS A 33 3.95 -1.94 -1.14
N HIS A 34 3.58 -3.13 -1.63
CA HIS A 34 2.47 -3.87 -1.07
C HIS A 34 2.72 -4.15 0.42
N CYS A 35 1.67 -4.10 1.22
CA CYS A 35 1.73 -4.43 2.63
C CYS A 35 0.45 -5.13 3.08
N ILE A 36 0.51 -5.83 4.22
CA ILE A 36 -0.64 -6.53 4.79
C ILE A 36 -1.18 -5.69 5.95
N VAL A 37 -2.41 -5.22 5.82
CA VAL A 37 -3.10 -4.50 6.88
C VAL A 37 -3.64 -5.52 7.88
N ARG A 38 -3.20 -5.41 9.14
CA ARG A 38 -3.61 -6.34 10.21
C ARG A 38 -4.88 -5.90 10.92
N GLU A 39 -5.10 -4.59 11.02
CA GLU A 39 -6.23 -3.97 11.71
C GLU A 39 -6.67 -2.74 10.92
N GLY A 40 -7.99 -2.54 10.80
CA GLY A 40 -8.55 -1.36 10.12
C GLY A 40 -8.57 -1.42 8.59
N PHE A 41 -8.39 -2.59 7.97
CA PHE A 41 -8.48 -2.73 6.50
C PHE A 41 -9.82 -2.21 5.96
N ASP A 42 -10.93 -2.55 6.60
CA ASP A 42 -12.28 -2.10 6.23
C ASP A 42 -12.51 -0.58 6.36
N SER A 43 -11.54 0.17 6.91
CA SER A 43 -11.59 1.63 6.98
C SER A 43 -10.88 2.35 5.83
N LEU A 44 -10.17 1.60 4.98
CA LEU A 44 -9.53 2.12 3.79
C LEU A 44 -10.56 2.34 2.67
N ALA A 45 -10.19 3.16 1.68
CA ALA A 45 -10.97 3.25 0.46
C ALA A 45 -10.93 1.90 -0.29
N GLU A 46 -11.97 1.59 -1.05
CA GLU A 46 -11.93 0.44 -1.95
C GLU A 46 -10.79 0.59 -2.96
N SER A 47 -10.10 -0.52 -3.23
CA SER A 47 -9.04 -0.58 -4.22
C SER A 47 -9.56 -0.18 -5.60
N THR A 48 -8.66 0.41 -6.39
CA THR A 48 -8.96 0.69 -7.80
C THR A 48 -8.73 -0.55 -8.67
N GLU A 49 -9.33 -0.59 -9.86
CA GLU A 49 -9.10 -1.70 -10.81
C GLU A 49 -7.61 -1.89 -11.15
N ASP A 50 -6.87 -0.78 -11.33
CA ASP A 50 -5.43 -0.82 -11.56
C ASP A 50 -4.66 -1.42 -10.37
N GLU A 51 -5.10 -1.13 -9.14
CA GLU A 51 -4.49 -1.66 -7.92
C GLU A 51 -4.74 -3.16 -7.78
N ASP A 52 -5.97 -3.61 -8.02
CA ASP A 52 -6.33 -5.04 -8.02
C ASP A 52 -5.50 -5.81 -9.06
N ASP A 53 -5.39 -5.26 -10.28
CA ASP A 53 -4.57 -5.82 -11.37
C ASP A 53 -3.08 -5.95 -11.01
N MET A 54 -2.59 -5.05 -10.15
CA MET A 54 -1.22 -5.11 -9.65
C MET A 54 -1.10 -6.08 -8.49
N LEU A 55 -2.02 -6.07 -7.52
CA LEU A 55 -2.02 -6.95 -6.36
C LEU A 55 -2.11 -8.43 -6.74
N ASP A 56 -2.82 -8.77 -7.83
CA ASP A 56 -2.83 -10.13 -8.39
C ASP A 56 -1.44 -10.66 -8.79
N LYS A 57 -0.49 -9.75 -9.03
CA LYS A 57 0.91 -10.05 -9.37
C LYS A 57 1.82 -9.99 -8.15
N ALA A 58 1.32 -9.63 -6.97
CA ALA A 58 2.09 -9.53 -5.74
C ALA A 58 2.40 -10.92 -5.16
N TRP A 59 3.63 -11.08 -4.67
CA TRP A 59 4.01 -12.31 -3.98
C TRP A 59 3.45 -12.31 -2.55
N GLY A 60 2.82 -13.41 -2.12
CA GLY A 60 2.28 -13.51 -0.76
C GLY A 60 0.97 -12.76 -0.55
N LEU A 61 0.16 -12.60 -1.60
CA LEU A 61 -1.13 -11.91 -1.57
C LEU A 61 -2.05 -12.43 -0.45
N SER A 62 -2.69 -11.49 0.24
CA SER A 62 -3.61 -11.69 1.37
C SER A 62 -4.90 -10.90 1.10
N PRO A 63 -6.07 -11.31 1.64
CA PRO A 63 -7.33 -10.55 1.50
C PRO A 63 -7.28 -9.13 2.07
N THR A 64 -6.29 -8.84 2.93
CA THR A 64 -6.07 -7.52 3.53
C THR A 64 -4.80 -6.85 3.02
N ALA A 65 -4.34 -7.25 1.83
CA ALA A 65 -3.22 -6.61 1.16
C ALA A 65 -3.68 -5.33 0.45
N VAL A 66 -2.82 -4.32 0.51
CA VAL A 66 -2.86 -3.06 -0.27
C VAL A 66 -1.48 -2.80 -0.87
#